data_AF-A0A7Y4ZLZ6-F1
#
_entry.id   AF-A0A7Y4ZLZ6-F1
#
_cell.length_a   1.000
_cell.length_b   1.000
_cell.length_c   1.000
_cell.angle_alpha   90.00
_cell.angle_beta   90.00
_cell.angle_gamma   90.00
#
_symmetry.space_group_name_H-M   'P 1'
#
loop_
_entity.id
_entity.type
_entity.pdbx_description
1 polymer ?
#
loop_
_entity_poly.entity_id
_entity_poly.type
_entity_poly.pdbx_seq_one_letter_code
_entity_poly.pdbx_strand_id
1 'polypeptide(L)'
;MWRPLASIFGPRERAAFLAILAALLVSAFGSRQANAAEPDHAQLAREAYVRGSELAKEEKWGEALAAFERSNENRSHALTLYNLGVCERVLGLATRARARFRDTLQRATEHSDELPAALAESVKGYLTEYARTLPQVTLTVAPVDAAIAIDGRPLRTIATTPSVVLEANTMPAGVAARPPAATFVVEMDPGSHVITLVHQGFADVAVRRSFPEGYRGALTLAMDSLPATVNVASNVNQAIVRVNGVDVGMAPVDISRPPGHYRVDVFREGFVPVHNEMDLRPGAAFQLRAKLEVERVPLYKKWWFWTGAAAIVATGVLVTYAATRPTPEPPPYDAGSTGWLAGTR
;
A
#
# COMPACT_ATOMS: atom_id res chain seq x y z
N MET A 1 -49.48 -65.76 -17.16
CA MET A 1 -49.73 -66.71 -18.26
C MET A 1 -48.96 -66.23 -19.47
N TRP A 2 -47.85 -66.90 -19.78
CA TRP A 2 -46.97 -66.64 -20.92
C TRP A 2 -47.54 -67.31 -22.18
N ARG A 3 -47.68 -66.57 -23.30
CA ARG A 3 -46.98 -66.83 -24.57
C ARG A 3 -47.39 -65.84 -25.69
N PRO A 4 -46.48 -65.60 -26.67
CA PRO A 4 -46.52 -64.46 -27.60
C PRO A 4 -47.10 -64.83 -28.98
N LEU A 5 -47.48 -63.83 -29.76
CA LEU A 5 -47.73 -63.94 -31.21
C LEU A 5 -46.80 -63.01 -31.98
N ALA A 6 -45.53 -63.41 -32.05
CA ALA A 6 -44.66 -63.02 -33.15
C ALA A 6 -44.59 -64.22 -34.10
N SER A 7 -45.48 -64.29 -35.09
CA SER A 7 -45.32 -65.14 -36.28
C SER A 7 -46.40 -64.88 -37.33
N ILE A 8 -46.31 -63.75 -38.02
CA ILE A 8 -46.75 -63.67 -39.40
C ILE A 8 -45.55 -63.08 -40.14
N PHE A 9 -45.19 -63.68 -41.28
CA PHE A 9 -44.06 -63.37 -42.18
C PHE A 9 -42.77 -64.20 -42.02
N GLY A 10 -42.39 -64.81 -43.15
CA GLY A 10 -41.39 -65.87 -43.29
C GLY A 10 -40.00 -65.42 -43.77
N PRO A 11 -39.03 -66.35 -43.87
CA PRO A 11 -37.60 -66.07 -43.93
C PRO A 11 -37.03 -65.69 -45.30
N ARG A 12 -37.85 -65.43 -46.33
CA ARG A 12 -37.39 -65.11 -47.70
C ARG A 12 -37.54 -63.64 -48.12
N GLU A 13 -37.99 -62.76 -47.24
CA GLU A 13 -38.10 -61.31 -47.50
C GLU A 13 -37.11 -60.46 -46.67
N ARG A 14 -36.09 -61.10 -46.10
CA ARG A 14 -35.10 -60.48 -45.20
C ARG A 14 -33.79 -60.04 -45.88
N ALA A 15 -33.69 -60.05 -47.21
CA ALA A 15 -32.39 -59.91 -47.90
C ALA A 15 -32.34 -58.95 -49.10
N ALA A 16 -33.26 -57.98 -49.22
CA ALA A 16 -33.26 -57.03 -50.34
C ALA A 16 -33.53 -55.55 -49.97
N PHE A 17 -33.19 -55.13 -48.76
CA PHE A 17 -33.21 -53.72 -48.35
C PHE A 17 -32.01 -53.35 -47.45
N LEU A 18 -30.84 -53.92 -47.77
CA LEU A 18 -29.54 -53.55 -47.20
C LEU A 18 -28.58 -53.30 -48.38
N ALA A 19 -28.71 -52.14 -49.03
CA ALA A 19 -27.66 -51.44 -49.79
C ALA A 19 -28.28 -50.31 -50.64
N ILE A 20 -28.68 -49.20 -50.00
CA ILE A 20 -28.60 -47.82 -50.51
C ILE A 20 -28.98 -46.92 -49.31
N LEU A 21 -28.14 -45.91 -49.07
CA LEU A 21 -28.22 -44.90 -48.00
C LEU A 21 -27.71 -45.26 -46.59
N ALA A 22 -26.53 -45.89 -46.54
CA ALA A 22 -25.53 -45.49 -45.55
C ALA A 22 -24.97 -44.09 -45.91
N ALA A 23 -25.79 -43.05 -45.77
CA ALA A 23 -25.42 -41.63 -45.87
C ALA A 23 -26.59 -40.72 -45.41
N LEU A 24 -27.05 -40.89 -44.17
CA LEU A 24 -27.89 -39.92 -43.44
C LEU A 24 -28.04 -40.35 -41.97
N LEU A 25 -26.90 -40.57 -41.30
CA LEU A 25 -26.82 -40.91 -39.88
C LEU A 25 -25.75 -40.04 -39.19
N VAL A 26 -25.87 -38.72 -39.36
CA VAL A 26 -25.13 -37.71 -38.57
C VAL A 26 -26.04 -36.68 -37.88
N SER A 27 -27.36 -36.74 -38.05
CA SER A 27 -28.24 -35.64 -37.58
C SER A 27 -29.31 -36.08 -36.59
N ALA A 28 -28.99 -36.93 -35.61
CA ALA A 28 -29.93 -37.32 -34.54
C ALA A 28 -29.35 -37.31 -33.12
N PHE A 29 -28.22 -36.62 -32.92
CA PHE A 29 -27.89 -36.01 -31.63
C PHE A 29 -27.71 -34.50 -31.86
N GLY A 30 -28.77 -33.87 -32.37
CA GLY A 30 -29.00 -32.50 -32.00
C GLY A 30 -29.23 -32.50 -30.50
N SER A 31 -28.19 -32.21 -29.73
CA SER A 31 -28.37 -31.63 -28.41
C SER A 31 -29.32 -30.45 -28.59
N ARG A 32 -30.62 -30.67 -28.35
CA ARG A 32 -31.42 -29.64 -27.71
C ARG A 32 -30.75 -29.43 -26.37
N GLN A 33 -29.69 -28.62 -26.36
CA GLN A 33 -29.56 -27.65 -25.29
C GLN A 33 -30.92 -26.99 -25.26
N ALA A 34 -31.73 -27.38 -24.27
CA ALA A 34 -32.75 -26.47 -23.80
C ALA A 34 -31.95 -25.21 -23.47
N ASN A 35 -31.97 -24.23 -24.37
CA ASN A 35 -31.68 -22.86 -24.00
C ASN A 35 -32.69 -22.60 -22.89
N ALA A 36 -32.27 -22.74 -21.64
CA ALA A 36 -33.03 -22.27 -20.52
C ALA A 36 -33.32 -20.81 -20.87
N ALA A 37 -34.60 -20.50 -21.13
CA ALA A 37 -35.00 -19.14 -21.44
C ALA A 37 -34.42 -18.24 -20.34
N GLU A 38 -33.80 -17.12 -20.74
CA GLU A 38 -33.28 -16.17 -19.76
C GLU A 38 -34.41 -15.82 -18.77
N PRO A 39 -34.11 -15.74 -17.46
CA PRO A 39 -35.13 -15.45 -16.47
C PRO A 39 -35.80 -14.12 -16.79
N ASP A 40 -37.14 -14.07 -16.74
CA ASP A 40 -37.86 -12.80 -16.85
C ASP A 40 -37.59 -11.97 -15.57
N HIS A 41 -36.58 -11.11 -15.64
CA HIS A 41 -36.18 -10.23 -14.54
C HIS A 41 -37.33 -9.32 -14.08
N ALA A 42 -38.27 -8.94 -14.94
CA ALA A 42 -39.42 -8.15 -14.53
C ALA A 42 -40.41 -8.97 -13.69
N GLN A 43 -40.62 -10.24 -14.04
CA GLN A 43 -41.40 -11.16 -13.22
C GLN A 43 -40.72 -11.44 -11.88
N LEU A 44 -39.42 -11.77 -11.87
CA LEU A 44 -38.65 -12.01 -10.65
C LEU A 44 -38.67 -10.79 -9.71
N ALA A 45 -38.53 -9.58 -10.27
CA ALA A 45 -38.61 -8.35 -9.49
C ALA A 45 -39.98 -8.16 -8.84
N ARG A 46 -41.07 -8.49 -9.56
CA ARG A 46 -42.44 -8.37 -9.06
C ARG A 46 -42.76 -9.39 -7.97
N GLU A 47 -42.36 -10.65 -8.17
CA GLU A 47 -42.53 -11.71 -7.16
C GLU A 47 -41.79 -11.35 -5.87
N ALA A 48 -40.54 -10.89 -5.97
CA ALA A 48 -39.76 -10.45 -4.84
C ALA A 48 -40.37 -9.22 -4.14
N TYR A 49 -40.91 -8.26 -4.89
CA TYR A 49 -41.61 -7.08 -4.34
C TYR A 49 -42.88 -7.45 -3.57
N VAL A 50 -43.71 -8.34 -4.12
CA VAL A 50 -44.93 -8.83 -3.45
C VAL A 50 -44.57 -9.51 -2.13
N ARG A 51 -43.58 -10.41 -2.17
CA ARG A 51 -43.07 -11.06 -0.96
C ARG A 51 -42.54 -10.07 0.07
N GLY A 52 -41.77 -9.06 -0.35
CA GLY A 52 -41.28 -8.02 0.55
C GLY A 52 -42.42 -7.23 1.20
N SER A 53 -43.47 -6.94 0.43
CA SER A 53 -44.66 -6.23 0.92
C SER A 53 -45.48 -7.05 1.92
N GLU A 54 -45.59 -8.36 1.72
CA GLU A 54 -46.22 -9.28 2.67
C GLU A 54 -45.42 -9.38 3.97
N LEU A 55 -44.10 -9.58 3.88
CA LEU A 55 -43.21 -9.63 5.04
C LEU A 55 -43.22 -8.32 5.84
N ALA A 56 -43.30 -7.17 5.16
CA ALA A 56 -43.41 -5.87 5.81
C ALA A 56 -44.74 -5.71 6.57
N LYS A 57 -45.86 -6.21 6.03
CA LYS A 57 -47.16 -6.23 6.75
C LYS A 57 -47.11 -7.11 7.99
N GLU A 58 -46.29 -8.15 7.97
CA GLU A 58 -46.02 -9.03 9.12
C GLU A 58 -44.93 -8.49 10.06
N GLU A 59 -44.44 -7.27 9.84
CA GLU A 59 -43.35 -6.63 10.60
C GLU A 59 -42.02 -7.41 10.60
N LYS A 60 -41.83 -8.31 9.62
CA LYS A 60 -40.58 -9.05 9.41
C LYS A 60 -39.59 -8.21 8.60
N TRP A 61 -39.17 -7.09 9.17
CA TRP A 61 -38.42 -6.03 8.47
C TRP A 61 -37.10 -6.50 7.85
N GLY A 62 -36.36 -7.39 8.52
CA GLY A 62 -35.11 -7.94 7.97
C GLY A 62 -35.33 -8.84 6.74
N GLU A 63 -36.38 -9.66 6.76
CA GLU A 63 -36.74 -10.51 5.62
C GLU A 63 -37.35 -9.68 4.47
N ALA A 64 -38.15 -8.67 4.83
CA ALA A 64 -38.71 -7.71 3.87
C ALA A 64 -37.58 -6.95 3.16
N LEU A 65 -36.59 -6.45 3.90
CA LEU A 65 -35.39 -5.81 3.33
C LEU A 65 -34.72 -6.71 2.29
N ALA A 66 -34.42 -7.97 2.65
CA ALA A 66 -33.79 -8.92 1.73
C ALA A 66 -34.65 -9.23 0.49
N ALA A 67 -35.98 -9.26 0.63
CA ALA A 67 -36.89 -9.46 -0.49
C ALA A 67 -36.93 -8.24 -1.44
N PHE A 68 -36.94 -7.02 -0.89
CA PHE A 68 -36.87 -5.82 -1.70
C PHE A 68 -35.48 -5.62 -2.33
N GLU A 69 -34.39 -6.05 -1.69
CA GLU A 69 -33.04 -6.04 -2.28
C GLU A 69 -33.02 -6.93 -3.52
N ARG A 70 -33.54 -8.16 -3.44
CA ARG A 70 -33.71 -9.05 -4.60
C ARG A 70 -34.60 -8.47 -5.69
N SER A 71 -35.66 -7.75 -5.32
CA SER A 71 -36.50 -7.06 -6.31
C SER A 71 -35.69 -6.00 -7.07
N ASN A 72 -34.94 -5.17 -6.34
CA ASN A 72 -34.13 -4.09 -6.91
C ASN A 72 -32.93 -4.59 -7.74
N GLU A 73 -32.34 -5.73 -7.38
CA GLU A 73 -31.28 -6.39 -8.16
C GLU A 73 -31.78 -6.85 -9.54
N ASN A 74 -33.01 -7.33 -9.63
CA ASN A 74 -33.62 -7.74 -10.89
C ASN A 74 -34.13 -6.53 -11.70
N ARG A 75 -34.75 -5.56 -11.04
CA ARG A 75 -35.20 -4.31 -11.66
C ARG A 75 -35.26 -3.20 -10.63
N SER A 76 -34.46 -2.16 -10.83
CA SER A 76 -34.57 -0.92 -10.06
C SER A 76 -35.91 -0.24 -10.33
N HIS A 77 -36.59 0.22 -9.27
CA HIS A 77 -37.88 0.91 -9.32
C HIS A 77 -38.03 1.86 -8.13
N ALA A 78 -38.58 3.06 -8.33
CA ALA A 78 -38.62 4.09 -7.28
C ALA A 78 -39.40 3.63 -6.02
N LEU A 79 -40.54 2.97 -6.20
CA LEU A 79 -41.31 2.40 -5.09
C LEU A 79 -40.56 1.28 -4.34
N THR A 80 -39.73 0.49 -5.02
CA THR A 80 -38.90 -0.54 -4.36
C THR A 80 -37.79 0.13 -3.53
N LEU A 81 -37.13 1.17 -4.06
CA LEU A 81 -36.14 1.96 -3.32
C LEU A 81 -36.74 2.65 -2.08
N TYR A 82 -37.97 3.18 -2.21
CA TYR A 82 -38.71 3.72 -1.08
C TYR A 82 -38.91 2.67 0.03
N ASN A 83 -39.40 1.48 -0.34
CA ASN A 83 -39.64 0.39 0.62
C ASN A 83 -38.34 -0.12 1.26
N LEU A 84 -37.23 -0.16 0.52
CA LEU A 84 -35.90 -0.43 1.07
C LEU A 84 -35.54 0.59 2.16
N GLY A 85 -35.69 1.89 1.87
CA GLY A 85 -35.42 2.95 2.83
C GLY A 85 -36.31 2.88 4.07
N VAL A 86 -37.59 2.49 3.92
CA VAL A 86 -38.50 2.25 5.06
C VAL A 86 -38.02 1.09 5.92
N CYS A 87 -37.65 -0.05 5.31
CA CYS A 87 -37.13 -1.20 6.05
C CYS A 87 -35.85 -0.83 6.82
N GLU A 88 -34.90 -0.16 6.15
CA GLU A 88 -33.64 0.27 6.76
C GLU A 88 -33.88 1.27 7.90
N ARG A 89 -34.85 2.20 7.75
CA ARG A 89 -35.25 3.13 8.82
C ARG A 89 -35.75 2.40 10.05
N VAL A 90 -36.65 1.43 9.89
CA VAL A 90 -37.21 0.65 11.01
C VAL A 90 -36.14 -0.21 11.70
N LEU A 91 -35.18 -0.71 10.93
CA LEU A 91 -34.04 -1.48 11.44
C LEU A 91 -32.95 -0.61 12.11
N GLY A 92 -33.12 0.72 12.15
CA GLY A 92 -32.15 1.64 12.75
C GLY A 92 -30.92 1.92 11.89
N LEU A 93 -30.94 1.56 10.60
CA LEU A 93 -29.85 1.78 9.64
C LEU A 93 -30.02 3.14 8.96
N ALA A 94 -29.85 4.22 9.71
CA ALA A 94 -30.30 5.55 9.32
C ALA A 94 -29.51 6.17 8.14
N THR A 95 -28.18 5.98 8.06
CA THR A 95 -27.39 6.42 6.90
C THR A 95 -27.77 5.67 5.63
N ARG A 96 -27.98 4.36 5.72
CA ARG A 96 -28.48 3.53 4.60
C ARG A 96 -29.85 4.01 4.15
N ALA A 97 -30.78 4.21 5.09
CA ALA A 97 -32.12 4.70 4.79
C ALA A 97 -32.08 6.05 4.08
N ARG A 98 -31.26 7.00 4.58
CA ARG A 98 -31.09 8.30 3.93
C ARG A 98 -30.51 8.18 2.53
N ALA A 99 -29.53 7.30 2.32
CA ALA A 99 -28.99 7.02 1.00
C ALA A 99 -30.08 6.50 0.05
N ARG A 100 -30.87 5.50 0.47
CA ARG A 100 -31.99 4.96 -0.32
C ARG A 100 -33.06 5.98 -0.65
N PHE A 101 -33.38 6.86 0.30
CA PHE A 101 -34.34 7.93 0.08
C PHE A 101 -33.83 8.98 -0.93
N ARG A 102 -32.53 9.26 -0.96
CA ARG A 102 -31.91 10.11 -1.98
C ARG A 102 -32.02 9.45 -3.36
N ASP A 103 -31.66 8.18 -3.46
CA ASP A 103 -31.75 7.39 -4.70
C ASP A 103 -33.21 7.30 -5.20
N THR A 104 -34.17 7.19 -4.28
CA THR A 104 -35.61 7.19 -4.57
C THR A 104 -36.05 8.47 -5.27
N LEU A 105 -35.69 9.66 -4.73
CA LEU A 105 -36.07 10.94 -5.33
C LEU A 105 -35.34 11.20 -6.65
N GLN A 106 -34.07 10.79 -6.75
CA GLN A 106 -33.33 10.88 -8.01
C GLN A 106 -34.06 10.07 -9.09
N ARG A 107 -34.39 8.80 -8.82
CA ARG A 107 -35.11 7.95 -9.76
C ARG A 107 -36.50 8.49 -10.10
N ALA A 108 -37.24 9.00 -9.12
CA ALA A 108 -38.56 9.60 -9.36
C ALA A 108 -38.50 10.89 -10.19
N THR A 109 -37.33 11.55 -10.27
CA THR A 109 -37.12 12.68 -11.20
C THR A 109 -36.99 12.20 -12.65
N GLU A 110 -36.36 11.04 -12.85
CA GLU A 110 -36.16 10.41 -14.16
C GLU A 110 -37.43 9.64 -14.63
N HIS A 111 -38.18 9.08 -13.69
CA HIS A 111 -39.36 8.24 -13.91
C HIS A 111 -40.50 8.65 -12.96
N SER A 112 -41.19 9.74 -13.29
CA SER A 112 -42.17 10.38 -12.40
C SER A 112 -43.44 9.56 -12.14
N ASP A 113 -43.71 8.54 -12.96
CA ASP A 113 -44.83 7.61 -12.81
C ASP A 113 -44.56 6.49 -11.79
N GLU A 114 -43.30 6.26 -11.41
CA GLU A 114 -42.93 5.15 -10.52
C GLU A 114 -43.16 5.44 -9.02
N LEU A 115 -43.38 6.71 -8.64
CA LEU A 115 -43.56 7.12 -7.25
C LEU A 115 -44.71 8.12 -7.09
N PRO A 116 -45.77 7.79 -6.31
CA PRO A 116 -46.83 8.75 -5.98
C PRO A 116 -46.31 10.00 -5.27
N ALA A 117 -46.89 11.16 -5.58
CA ALA A 117 -46.47 12.46 -5.02
C ALA A 117 -46.48 12.50 -3.48
N ALA A 118 -47.46 11.86 -2.84
CA ALA A 118 -47.53 11.77 -1.38
C ALA A 118 -46.33 11.01 -0.77
N LEU A 119 -45.83 9.98 -1.46
CA LEU A 119 -44.63 9.28 -1.00
C LEU A 119 -43.37 10.11 -1.24
N ALA A 120 -43.30 10.84 -2.36
CA ALA A 120 -42.19 11.78 -2.62
C ALA A 120 -42.09 12.85 -1.53
N GLU A 121 -43.22 13.44 -1.10
CA GLU A 121 -43.24 14.38 0.03
C GLU A 121 -42.82 13.71 1.35
N SER A 122 -43.25 12.47 1.59
CA SER A 122 -42.81 11.69 2.76
C SER A 122 -41.29 11.49 2.76
N VAL A 123 -40.70 11.15 1.60
CA VAL A 123 -39.24 10.99 1.44
C VAL A 123 -38.49 12.29 1.72
N LYS A 124 -38.99 13.44 1.22
CA LYS A 124 -38.41 14.75 1.53
C LYS A 124 -38.45 15.07 3.03
N GLY A 125 -39.53 14.68 3.71
CA GLY A 125 -39.65 14.77 5.17
C GLY A 125 -38.56 13.97 5.88
N TYR A 126 -38.38 12.69 5.52
CA TYR A 126 -37.33 11.85 6.10
C TYR A 126 -35.91 12.40 5.85
N LEU A 127 -35.63 12.90 4.65
CA LEU A 127 -34.32 13.51 4.36
C LEU A 127 -34.06 14.77 5.21
N THR A 128 -35.10 15.56 5.46
CA THR A 128 -35.03 16.76 6.32
C THR A 128 -34.79 16.38 7.78
N GLU A 129 -35.43 15.32 8.26
CA GLU A 129 -35.18 14.74 9.58
C GLU A 129 -33.72 14.29 9.71
N TYR A 130 -33.26 13.44 8.79
CA TYR A 130 -31.88 12.91 8.84
C TYR A 130 -30.80 13.99 8.74
N ALA A 131 -31.06 15.07 8.00
CA ALA A 131 -30.13 16.21 7.95
C ALA A 131 -29.89 16.85 9.33
N ARG A 132 -30.83 16.71 10.27
CA ARG A 132 -30.76 17.24 11.64
C ARG A 132 -30.29 16.18 12.64
N THR A 133 -30.71 14.94 12.47
CA THR A 133 -30.53 13.88 13.47
C THR A 133 -29.30 13.02 13.27
N LEU A 134 -28.79 12.87 12.04
CA LEU A 134 -27.55 12.13 11.85
C LEU A 134 -26.34 12.93 12.35
N PRO A 135 -25.41 12.32 13.11
CA PRO A 135 -24.09 12.85 13.36
C PRO A 135 -23.38 13.30 12.08
N GLN A 136 -22.74 14.47 12.13
CA GLN A 136 -21.79 14.93 11.12
C GLN A 136 -20.48 15.26 11.84
N VAL A 137 -19.46 14.46 11.60
CA VAL A 137 -18.17 14.56 12.28
C VAL A 137 -17.13 15.05 11.28
N THR A 138 -16.49 16.17 11.57
CA THR A 138 -15.31 16.61 10.83
C THR A 138 -14.12 15.74 11.25
N LEU A 139 -13.69 14.84 10.38
CA LEU A 139 -12.52 14.01 10.60
C LEU A 139 -11.30 14.65 9.95
N THR A 140 -10.18 14.67 10.68
CA THR A 140 -8.85 14.98 10.15
C THR A 140 -7.96 13.76 10.32
N VAL A 141 -7.39 13.26 9.22
CA VAL A 141 -6.56 12.05 9.20
C VAL A 141 -5.10 12.39 8.89
N ALA A 142 -4.18 11.87 9.71
CA ALA A 142 -2.74 12.01 9.53
C ALA A 142 -2.06 10.62 9.60
N PRO A 143 -1.28 10.22 8.58
CA PRO A 143 -0.99 10.96 7.35
C PRO A 143 -2.22 11.11 6.45
N VAL A 144 -2.25 12.15 5.59
CA VAL A 144 -3.39 12.52 4.71
C VAL A 144 -3.89 11.37 3.83
N ASP A 145 -3.02 10.40 3.63
CA ASP A 145 -3.11 9.39 2.61
C ASP A 145 -3.37 7.99 3.23
N ALA A 146 -3.58 7.94 4.56
CA ALA A 146 -4.06 6.79 5.31
C ALA A 146 -5.46 6.35 4.87
N ALA A 147 -5.64 5.05 4.74
CA ALA A 147 -6.92 4.46 4.41
C ALA A 147 -7.81 4.43 5.67
N ILE A 148 -9.07 4.83 5.54
CA ILE A 148 -10.06 4.86 6.62
C ILE A 148 -11.21 3.89 6.35
N ALA A 149 -11.65 3.21 7.41
CA ALA A 149 -12.91 2.47 7.47
C ALA A 149 -13.67 2.84 8.74
N ILE A 150 -14.99 2.78 8.68
CA ILE A 150 -15.87 2.87 9.86
C ILE A 150 -16.69 1.59 9.90
N ASP A 151 -16.69 0.94 11.07
CA ASP A 151 -17.37 -0.34 11.32
C ASP A 151 -17.05 -1.43 10.27
N GLY A 152 -15.79 -1.46 9.83
CA GLY A 152 -15.30 -2.42 8.84
C GLY A 152 -15.77 -2.16 7.40
N ARG A 153 -16.24 -0.94 7.09
CA ARG A 153 -16.69 -0.53 5.76
C ARG A 153 -15.96 0.73 5.29
N PRO A 154 -15.59 0.82 4.00
CA PRO A 154 -15.09 2.07 3.43
C PRO A 154 -16.21 3.12 3.38
N LEU A 155 -15.82 4.38 3.27
CA LEU A 155 -16.74 5.50 3.22
C LEU A 155 -17.19 5.78 1.78
N ARG A 156 -18.46 6.17 1.59
CA ARG A 156 -19.00 6.59 0.30
C ARG A 156 -18.90 8.11 0.13
N THR A 157 -18.31 8.58 -0.97
CA THR A 157 -18.28 10.02 -1.27
C THR A 157 -19.64 10.51 -1.71
N ILE A 158 -20.16 11.56 -1.06
CA ILE A 158 -21.45 12.19 -1.37
C ILE A 158 -21.25 13.52 -2.09
N ALA A 159 -20.30 14.32 -1.64
CA ALA A 159 -19.97 15.61 -2.23
C ALA A 159 -18.48 15.90 -2.07
N THR A 160 -17.92 16.68 -2.99
CA THR A 160 -16.53 17.17 -2.93
C THR A 160 -16.44 18.70 -2.88
N THR A 161 -17.54 19.40 -3.21
CA THR A 161 -17.62 20.86 -3.28
C THR A 161 -18.87 21.36 -2.56
N PRO A 162 -18.80 22.43 -1.74
CA PRO A 162 -17.60 23.19 -1.38
C PRO A 162 -16.69 22.47 -0.37
N SER A 163 -17.11 21.32 0.14
CA SER A 163 -16.33 20.49 1.07
C SER A 163 -16.58 19.02 0.81
N VAL A 164 -15.60 18.19 1.18
CA VAL A 164 -15.73 16.73 1.09
C VAL A 164 -16.69 16.24 2.17
N VAL A 165 -17.78 15.59 1.73
CA VAL A 165 -18.75 14.90 2.59
C VAL A 165 -18.75 13.43 2.21
N LEU A 166 -18.46 12.58 3.19
CA LEU A 166 -18.50 11.13 3.08
C LEU A 166 -19.60 10.56 3.97
N GLU A 167 -20.03 9.34 3.69
CA GLU A 167 -21.08 8.63 4.41
C GLU A 167 -20.57 7.26 4.84
N ALA A 168 -20.79 6.92 6.12
CA ALA A 168 -20.41 5.65 6.72
C ALA A 168 -21.53 4.60 6.56
N ASN A 169 -21.16 3.33 6.63
CA ASN A 169 -22.08 2.17 6.69
C ASN A 169 -22.98 1.93 5.47
N THR A 170 -22.78 2.65 4.36
CA THR A 170 -23.54 2.46 3.12
C THR A 170 -22.82 1.61 2.06
N MET A 171 -21.51 1.43 2.19
CA MET A 171 -20.73 0.51 1.36
C MET A 171 -20.76 -0.93 1.91
N PRO A 172 -20.53 -1.95 1.06
CA PRO A 172 -20.30 -3.31 1.53
C PRO A 172 -19.12 -3.39 2.52
N ALA A 173 -19.10 -4.44 3.35
CA ALA A 173 -17.93 -4.74 4.18
C ALA A 173 -16.70 -4.91 3.29
N GLY A 174 -15.59 -4.30 3.68
CA GLY A 174 -14.43 -4.22 2.82
C GLY A 174 -13.25 -3.52 3.48
N VAL A 175 -12.16 -3.44 2.73
CA VAL A 175 -10.92 -2.81 3.20
C VAL A 175 -11.11 -1.30 3.28
N ALA A 176 -10.44 -0.68 4.25
CA ALA A 176 -10.32 0.76 4.35
C ALA A 176 -9.88 1.39 3.03
N ALA A 177 -10.38 2.58 2.72
CA ALA A 177 -10.07 3.31 1.50
C ALA A 177 -9.50 4.69 1.81
N ARG A 178 -8.62 5.20 0.94
CA ARG A 178 -8.06 6.55 1.09
C ARG A 178 -9.17 7.59 0.90
N PRO A 179 -9.36 8.53 1.83
CA PRO A 179 -10.29 9.62 1.66
C PRO A 179 -9.78 10.62 0.60
N PRO A 180 -10.66 11.37 -0.09
CA PRO A 180 -10.25 12.31 -1.14
C PRO A 180 -9.59 13.59 -0.60
N ALA A 181 -9.58 13.80 0.73
CA ALA A 181 -8.93 14.92 1.40
C ALA A 181 -8.46 14.53 2.82
N ALA A 182 -7.53 15.31 3.39
CA ALA A 182 -7.05 15.08 4.77
C ALA A 182 -8.11 15.39 5.82
N THR A 183 -8.97 16.38 5.54
CA THR A 183 -10.06 16.81 6.39
C THR A 183 -11.36 16.75 5.60
N PHE A 184 -12.38 16.10 6.17
CA PHE A 184 -13.66 15.88 5.53
C PHE A 184 -14.75 15.68 6.58
N VAL A 185 -16.01 15.89 6.19
CA VAL A 185 -17.17 15.60 7.04
C VAL A 185 -17.61 14.18 6.78
N VAL A 186 -17.83 13.41 7.83
CA VAL A 186 -18.45 12.08 7.75
C VAL A 186 -19.83 12.13 8.38
N GLU A 187 -20.81 11.70 7.62
CA GLU A 187 -22.14 11.37 8.10
C GLU A 187 -22.19 9.90 8.53
N MET A 188 -22.68 9.64 9.73
CA MET A 188 -22.75 8.30 10.33
C MET A 188 -24.02 8.14 11.15
N ASP A 189 -24.37 6.91 11.49
CA ASP A 189 -25.48 6.64 12.42
C ASP A 189 -25.15 7.19 13.82
N PRO A 190 -26.15 7.50 14.66
CA PRO A 190 -25.91 7.76 16.07
C PRO A 190 -25.52 6.46 16.80
N GLY A 191 -24.58 6.56 17.74
CA GLY A 191 -24.13 5.42 18.54
C GLY A 191 -22.62 5.26 18.58
N SER A 192 -22.18 4.05 18.96
CA SER A 192 -20.77 3.68 19.04
C SER A 192 -20.26 3.15 17.70
N HIS A 193 -19.17 3.73 17.22
CA HIS A 193 -18.50 3.34 15.98
C HIS A 193 -17.03 3.00 16.23
N VAL A 194 -16.52 2.05 15.44
CA VAL A 194 -15.09 1.76 15.38
C VAL A 194 -14.52 2.40 14.12
N ILE A 195 -13.62 3.35 14.32
CA ILE A 195 -12.91 4.03 13.23
C ILE A 195 -11.53 3.40 13.12
N THR A 196 -11.22 2.86 11.95
CA THR A 196 -9.96 2.17 11.67
C THR A 196 -9.16 2.96 10.64
N LEU A 197 -7.87 3.19 10.92
CA LEU A 197 -6.91 3.71 9.97
C LEU A 197 -5.81 2.69 9.69
N VAL A 198 -5.47 2.54 8.42
CA VAL A 198 -4.41 1.66 7.94
C VAL A 198 -3.51 2.45 6.99
N HIS A 199 -2.20 2.34 7.19
CA HIS A 199 -1.22 2.96 6.30
C HIS A 199 0.12 2.22 6.39
N GLN A 200 0.77 1.98 5.23
CA GLN A 200 2.06 1.32 5.20
C GLN A 200 3.12 2.15 5.94
N GLY A 201 3.89 1.50 6.82
CA GLY A 201 4.95 2.15 7.60
C GLY A 201 4.44 2.85 8.87
N PHE A 202 3.16 2.73 9.21
CA PHE A 202 2.57 3.26 10.43
C PHE A 202 1.89 2.14 11.22
N ALA A 203 1.73 2.35 12.53
CA ALA A 203 0.94 1.45 13.36
C ALA A 203 -0.56 1.64 13.04
N ASP A 204 -1.27 0.54 12.84
CA ASP A 204 -2.73 0.57 12.63
C ASP A 204 -3.43 1.21 13.83
N VAL A 205 -4.44 2.03 13.54
CA VAL A 205 -5.23 2.71 14.56
C VAL A 205 -6.65 2.15 14.53
N ALA A 206 -7.18 1.77 15.69
CA ALA A 206 -8.59 1.42 15.87
C ALA A 206 -9.14 2.15 17.09
N VAL A 207 -10.02 3.12 16.87
CA VAL A 207 -10.59 3.94 17.95
C VAL A 207 -12.09 3.75 18.00
N ARG A 208 -12.60 3.41 19.19
CA ARG A 208 -14.03 3.44 19.47
C ARG A 208 -14.45 4.83 19.93
N ARG A 209 -15.47 5.40 19.28
CA ARG A 209 -16.11 6.67 19.66
C ARG A 209 -17.61 6.55 19.62
N SER A 210 -18.30 7.30 20.47
CA SER A 210 -19.75 7.36 20.49
C SER A 210 -20.20 8.76 20.09
N PHE A 211 -21.15 8.82 19.16
CA PHE A 211 -21.69 10.07 18.64
C PHE A 211 -23.20 10.11 18.94
N PRO A 212 -23.68 11.07 19.74
CA PRO A 212 -25.12 11.21 19.98
C PRO A 212 -25.83 11.72 18.74
N GLU A 213 -27.16 11.58 18.72
CA GLU A 213 -28.01 12.15 17.67
C GLU A 213 -27.72 13.65 17.47
N GLY A 214 -27.64 14.07 16.21
CA GLY A 214 -27.38 15.45 15.81
C GLY A 214 -25.98 15.96 16.13
N TYR A 215 -25.05 15.09 16.56
CA TYR A 215 -23.69 15.52 16.92
C TYR A 215 -23.01 16.28 15.78
N ARG A 216 -22.37 17.40 16.13
CA ARG A 216 -21.51 18.21 15.26
C ARG A 216 -20.22 18.47 16.01
N GLY A 217 -19.09 18.03 15.47
CA GLY A 217 -17.80 18.20 16.13
C GLY A 217 -16.65 17.72 15.27
N ALA A 218 -15.44 17.89 15.77
CA ALA A 218 -14.23 17.50 15.07
C ALA A 218 -13.46 16.41 15.81
N LEU A 219 -12.82 15.52 15.07
CA LEU A 219 -11.95 14.47 15.59
C LEU A 219 -10.70 14.35 14.72
N THR A 220 -9.54 14.52 15.34
CA THR A 220 -8.24 14.28 14.71
C THR A 220 -7.76 12.88 15.01
N LEU A 221 -7.39 12.14 13.97
CA LEU A 221 -6.86 10.80 14.05
C LEU A 221 -5.45 10.81 13.43
N ALA A 222 -4.44 10.65 14.28
CA ALA A 222 -3.04 10.60 13.86
C ALA A 222 -2.47 9.20 14.12
N MET A 223 -1.74 8.67 13.14
CA MET A 223 -1.07 7.38 13.22
C MET A 223 0.39 7.56 13.64
N ASP A 224 0.89 6.65 14.47
CA ASP A 224 2.30 6.62 14.86
C ASP A 224 3.15 5.95 13.78
N SER A 225 4.26 6.58 13.39
CA SER A 225 5.18 6.02 12.41
C SER A 225 5.96 4.84 13.00
N LEU A 226 6.07 3.75 12.26
CA LEU A 226 6.93 2.62 12.63
C LEU A 226 8.40 3.00 12.45
N PRO A 227 9.30 2.53 13.33
CA PRO A 227 10.73 2.75 13.16
C PRO A 227 11.24 2.05 11.89
N ALA A 228 12.25 2.66 11.26
CA ALA A 228 13.00 2.04 10.20
C ALA A 228 14.10 1.14 10.78
N THR A 229 14.41 0.07 10.06
CA THR A 229 15.51 -0.84 10.38
C THR A 229 16.62 -0.66 9.36
N VAL A 230 17.87 -0.61 9.82
CA VAL A 230 19.04 -0.49 8.95
C VAL A 230 20.04 -1.59 9.31
N ASN A 231 20.34 -2.44 8.35
CA ASN A 231 21.46 -3.37 8.44
C ASN A 231 22.71 -2.69 7.88
N VAL A 232 23.73 -2.50 8.71
CA VAL A 232 25.01 -1.93 8.30
C VAL A 232 26.07 -3.00 8.30
N ALA A 233 26.60 -3.32 7.12
CA ALA A 233 27.68 -4.27 6.92
C ALA A 233 28.94 -3.57 6.39
N SER A 234 30.10 -4.21 6.60
CA SER A 234 31.40 -3.72 6.11
C SER A 234 32.20 -4.85 5.49
N ASN A 235 33.04 -4.53 4.50
CA ASN A 235 34.08 -5.45 3.99
C ASN A 235 35.22 -5.68 5.00
N VAL A 236 35.32 -4.87 6.05
CA VAL A 236 36.33 -4.98 7.10
C VAL A 236 35.66 -5.38 8.42
N ASN A 237 36.15 -6.46 9.03
CA ASN A 237 35.61 -6.95 10.30
C ASN A 237 35.79 -5.93 11.43
N GLN A 238 34.83 -5.89 12.35
CA GLN A 238 34.85 -5.02 13.52
C GLN A 238 35.04 -3.53 13.18
N ALA A 239 34.56 -3.08 12.02
CA ALA A 239 34.44 -1.65 11.72
C ALA A 239 33.38 -1.04 12.65
N ILE A 240 33.69 0.09 13.27
CA ILE A 240 32.78 0.77 14.19
C ILE A 240 31.79 1.59 13.36
N VAL A 241 30.51 1.52 13.74
CA VAL A 241 29.41 2.23 13.10
C VAL A 241 28.94 3.34 14.03
N ARG A 242 28.87 4.56 13.49
CA ARG A 242 28.32 5.75 14.15
C ARG A 242 27.10 6.24 13.41
N VAL A 243 26.09 6.69 14.15
CA VAL A 243 24.90 7.37 13.61
C VAL A 243 24.82 8.75 14.23
N ASN A 244 24.86 9.80 13.42
CA ASN A 244 24.92 11.20 13.84
C ASN A 244 26.04 11.45 14.88
N GLY A 245 27.20 10.81 14.68
CA GLY A 245 28.36 10.90 15.57
C GLY A 245 28.32 10.01 16.82
N VAL A 246 27.22 9.30 17.09
CA VAL A 246 27.10 8.39 18.26
C VAL A 246 27.44 6.96 17.87
N ASP A 247 28.32 6.31 18.63
CA ASP A 247 28.68 4.89 18.45
C ASP A 247 27.46 3.98 18.71
N VAL A 248 27.08 3.19 17.70
CA VAL A 248 25.91 2.29 17.77
C VAL A 248 26.28 0.80 17.75
N GLY A 249 27.56 0.48 17.55
CA GLY A 249 28.07 -0.89 17.54
C GLY A 249 29.15 -1.12 16.50
N MET A 250 29.46 -2.39 16.23
CA MET A 250 30.42 -2.81 15.21
C MET A 250 29.70 -3.55 14.08
N ALA A 251 30.14 -3.36 12.84
CA ALA A 251 29.58 -4.04 11.68
C ALA A 251 29.93 -5.54 11.65
N PRO A 252 28.99 -6.43 11.28
CA PRO A 252 27.61 -6.13 10.91
C PRO A 252 26.71 -5.81 12.12
N VAL A 253 25.84 -4.80 12.00
CA VAL A 253 24.88 -4.40 13.04
C VAL A 253 23.52 -4.02 12.47
N ASP A 254 22.45 -4.40 13.16
CA ASP A 254 21.09 -3.94 12.90
C ASP A 254 20.74 -2.81 13.86
N ILE A 255 20.33 -1.67 13.30
CA ILE A 255 19.90 -0.50 14.07
C ILE A 255 18.45 -0.16 13.77
N SER A 256 17.71 0.24 14.81
CA SER A 256 16.34 0.73 14.69
C SER A 256 16.31 2.22 15.03
N ARG A 257 15.70 3.01 14.15
CA ARG A 257 15.63 4.48 14.28
C ARG A 257 14.26 5.00 13.82
N PRO A 258 13.73 6.05 14.47
CA PRO A 258 12.56 6.76 13.95
C PRO A 258 12.83 7.26 12.52
N PRO A 259 11.79 7.47 11.72
CA PRO A 259 11.93 8.08 10.40
C PRO A 259 12.62 9.45 10.48
N GLY A 260 13.46 9.75 9.50
CA GLY A 260 14.24 10.99 9.47
C GLY A 260 15.55 10.87 8.69
N HIS A 261 16.31 11.96 8.72
CA HIS A 261 17.60 12.07 8.05
C HIS A 261 18.74 11.73 9.03
N TYR A 262 19.63 10.82 8.62
CA TYR A 262 20.74 10.36 9.44
C TYR A 262 22.03 10.32 8.64
N ARG A 263 23.13 10.73 9.28
CA ARG A 263 24.49 10.48 8.81
C ARG A 263 25.02 9.22 9.48
N VAL A 264 25.51 8.27 8.68
CA VAL A 264 26.16 7.06 9.15
C VAL A 264 27.60 7.03 8.71
N ASP A 265 28.49 6.94 9.70
CA ASP A 265 29.92 6.87 9.52
C ASP A 265 30.38 5.47 9.90
N VAL A 266 31.14 4.83 9.00
CA VAL A 266 31.76 3.53 9.26
C VAL A 266 33.27 3.71 9.23
N PHE A 267 33.94 3.37 10.33
CA PHE A 267 35.37 3.59 10.47
C PHE A 267 36.10 2.36 11.04
N ARG A 268 37.37 2.24 10.67
CA ARG A 268 38.32 1.29 11.25
C ARG A 268 39.71 1.91 11.20
N GLU A 269 40.50 1.71 12.24
CA GLU A 269 41.89 2.16 12.26
C GLU A 269 42.69 1.58 11.09
N GLY A 270 43.47 2.43 10.40
CA GLY A 270 44.22 2.08 9.20
C GLY A 270 43.40 2.09 7.90
N PHE A 271 42.13 2.51 7.95
CA PHE A 271 41.25 2.64 6.80
C PHE A 271 40.65 4.04 6.69
N VAL A 272 40.36 4.46 5.46
CA VAL A 272 39.64 5.69 5.17
C VAL A 272 38.17 5.51 5.60
N PRO A 273 37.63 6.39 6.48
CA PRO A 273 36.24 6.29 6.93
C PRO A 273 35.27 6.56 5.78
N VAL A 274 34.15 5.83 5.77
CA VAL A 274 33.07 6.03 4.81
C VAL A 274 31.94 6.79 5.49
N HIS A 275 31.47 7.85 4.85
CA HIS A 275 30.35 8.68 5.31
C HIS A 275 29.18 8.51 4.34
N ASN A 276 28.00 8.18 4.86
CA ASN A 276 26.77 8.10 4.06
C ASN A 276 25.64 8.87 4.76
N GLU A 277 24.80 9.52 3.97
CA GLU A 277 23.53 10.09 4.42
C GLU A 277 22.40 9.14 4.03
N MET A 278 21.43 8.97 4.92
CA MET A 278 20.30 8.08 4.74
C MET A 278 19.01 8.74 5.19
N ASP A 279 17.99 8.62 4.34
CA ASP A 279 16.64 9.10 4.58
C ASP A 279 15.76 7.92 4.94
N LEU A 280 15.55 7.72 6.25
CA LEU A 280 14.77 6.61 6.77
C LEU A 280 13.28 6.93 6.68
N ARG A 281 12.56 6.18 5.84
CA ARG A 281 11.09 6.26 5.72
C ARG A 281 10.40 5.42 6.81
N PRO A 282 9.15 5.77 7.21
CA PRO A 282 8.36 4.98 8.15
C PRO A 282 8.33 3.48 7.81
N GLY A 283 8.71 2.64 8.77
CA GLY A 283 8.74 1.17 8.65
C GLY A 283 9.68 0.60 7.58
N ALA A 284 10.57 1.40 6.98
CA ALA A 284 11.45 0.93 5.92
C ALA A 284 12.57 0.02 6.45
N ALA A 285 13.01 -0.93 5.62
CA ALA A 285 14.22 -1.72 5.85
C ALA A 285 15.31 -1.28 4.85
N PHE A 286 16.47 -0.86 5.36
CA PHE A 286 17.60 -0.40 4.57
C PHE A 286 18.81 -1.30 4.76
N GLN A 287 19.61 -1.48 3.71
CA GLN A 287 20.88 -2.20 3.77
C GLN A 287 22.01 -1.30 3.30
N LEU A 288 22.95 -1.01 4.20
CA LEU A 288 24.16 -0.27 3.90
C LEU A 288 25.36 -1.21 3.89
N ARG A 289 26.12 -1.24 2.79
CA ARG A 289 27.39 -1.98 2.69
C ARG A 289 28.53 -1.00 2.53
N ALA A 290 29.27 -0.76 3.60
CA ALA A 290 30.43 0.10 3.61
C ALA A 290 31.65 -0.64 3.04
N LYS A 291 32.30 -0.03 2.05
CA LYS A 291 33.57 -0.51 1.49
C LYS A 291 34.70 0.42 1.96
N LEU A 292 35.41 0.01 3.00
CA LEU A 292 36.58 0.73 3.50
C LEU A 292 37.84 0.38 2.70
N GLU A 293 38.63 1.40 2.42
CA GLU A 293 39.92 1.29 1.72
C GLU A 293 41.07 1.59 2.69
N VAL A 294 42.21 0.93 2.51
CA VAL A 294 43.39 1.11 3.37
C VAL A 294 43.93 2.54 3.23
N GLU A 295 44.18 3.20 4.34
CA GLU A 295 44.75 4.54 4.36
C GLU A 295 46.22 4.49 3.92
N ARG A 296 46.51 5.01 2.72
CA ARG A 296 47.89 5.09 2.20
C ARG A 296 48.52 6.41 2.63
N VAL A 297 49.29 6.41 3.72
CA VAL A 297 50.12 7.56 4.09
C VAL A 297 51.26 7.71 3.07
N PRO A 298 51.33 8.82 2.30
CA PRO A 298 52.38 9.02 1.32
C PRO A 298 53.76 8.96 1.98
N LEU A 299 54.74 8.30 1.33
CA LEU A 299 56.06 8.07 1.92
C LEU A 299 56.74 9.38 2.34
N TYR A 300 56.55 10.46 1.59
CA TYR A 300 57.12 11.78 1.88
C TYR A 300 56.61 12.44 3.17
N LYS A 301 55.51 11.95 3.76
CA LYS A 301 55.01 12.41 5.07
C LYS A 301 55.65 11.67 6.24
N LYS A 302 56.38 10.59 5.99
CA LYS A 302 57.06 9.82 7.03
C LYS A 302 58.43 10.45 7.29
N TRP A 303 58.77 10.73 8.54
CA TRP A 303 60.02 11.42 8.91
C TRP A 303 61.27 10.72 8.33
N TRP A 304 61.27 9.39 8.32
CA TRP A 304 62.39 8.57 7.82
C TRP A 304 62.63 8.74 6.31
N PHE A 305 61.62 9.15 5.53
CA PHE A 305 61.78 9.38 4.10
C PHE A 305 62.79 10.49 3.85
N TRP A 306 62.69 11.58 4.62
CA TRP A 306 63.63 12.70 4.56
C TRP A 306 65.00 12.34 5.13
N THR A 307 65.07 11.45 6.13
CA THR A 307 66.34 10.95 6.66
C THR A 307 67.09 10.12 5.62
N GLY A 308 66.40 9.24 4.89
CA GLY A 308 66.98 8.49 3.79
C GLY A 308 67.43 9.40 2.63
N ALA A 309 66.60 10.38 2.25
CA ALA A 309 66.95 11.34 1.20
C ALA A 309 68.19 12.17 1.54
N ALA A 310 68.31 12.67 2.79
CA ALA A 310 69.46 13.44 3.24
C ALA A 310 70.76 12.62 3.26
N ALA A 311 70.69 11.34 3.67
CA ALA A 311 71.83 10.43 3.64
C ALA A 311 72.36 10.22 2.21
N ILE A 312 71.46 10.00 1.24
CA ILE A 312 71.83 9.84 -0.18
C ILE A 312 72.53 11.10 -0.71
N VAL A 313 71.98 12.28 -0.44
CA VAL A 313 72.59 13.56 -0.84
C VAL A 313 73.97 13.73 -0.20
N ALA A 314 74.11 13.47 1.10
CA ALA A 314 75.38 13.57 1.80
C ALA A 314 76.44 12.61 1.23
N THR A 315 76.07 11.36 0.93
CA THR A 315 76.96 10.39 0.27
C THR A 315 77.37 10.86 -1.12
N GLY A 316 76.44 11.38 -1.92
CA GLY A 316 76.75 11.93 -3.25
C GLY A 316 77.72 13.11 -3.20
N VAL A 317 77.53 14.03 -2.25
CA VAL A 317 78.47 15.13 -2.01
C VAL A 317 79.85 14.60 -1.59
N LEU A 318 79.90 13.62 -0.68
CA LEU A 318 81.16 13.03 -0.20
C LEU A 318 81.94 12.34 -1.33
N VAL A 319 81.25 11.56 -2.17
CA VAL A 319 81.84 10.85 -3.32
C VAL A 319 82.33 11.85 -4.36
N THR A 320 81.51 12.86 -4.69
CA THR A 320 81.89 13.91 -5.64
C THR A 320 83.12 14.66 -5.13
N TYR A 321 83.11 15.07 -3.86
CA TYR A 321 84.26 15.71 -3.22
C TYR A 321 85.51 14.82 -3.27
N ALA A 322 85.39 13.53 -2.97
CA ALA A 322 86.50 12.59 -3.02
C ALA A 322 87.05 12.38 -4.45
N ALA A 323 86.19 12.43 -5.48
CA ALA A 323 86.58 12.29 -6.88
C ALA A 323 87.16 13.58 -7.47
N THR A 324 86.70 14.75 -7.03
CA THR A 324 87.15 16.06 -7.55
C THR A 324 88.17 16.76 -6.67
N ARG A 325 88.56 16.19 -5.53
CA ARG A 325 89.58 16.80 -4.68
C ARG A 325 90.90 16.89 -5.45
N PRO A 326 91.56 18.06 -5.48
CA PRO A 326 92.91 18.15 -6.02
C PRO A 326 93.85 17.25 -5.22
N THR A 327 94.79 16.60 -5.90
CA THR A 327 95.89 15.86 -5.25
C THR A 327 96.60 16.79 -4.27
N PRO A 328 96.85 16.38 -3.01
CA PRO A 328 97.60 17.21 -2.08
C PRO A 328 98.96 17.53 -2.68
N GLU A 329 99.26 18.81 -2.90
CA GLU A 329 100.62 19.21 -3.19
C GLU A 329 101.45 18.89 -1.95
N PRO A 330 102.56 18.11 -2.08
CA PRO A 330 103.43 17.87 -0.95
C PRO A 330 103.93 19.23 -0.44
N PRO A 331 103.99 19.43 0.89
CA PRO A 331 104.52 20.67 1.43
C PRO A 331 105.92 20.93 0.86
N PRO A 332 106.28 22.19 0.56
CA PRO A 332 107.61 22.51 0.07
C PRO A 332 108.67 21.96 1.03
N TYR A 333 109.68 21.30 0.49
CA TYR A 333 110.77 20.71 1.26
C TYR A 333 111.44 21.80 2.12
N ASP A 334 111.31 21.68 3.43
CA ASP A 334 112.00 22.55 4.40
C ASP A 334 113.48 22.12 4.47
N ALA A 335 114.38 23.01 4.04
CA ALA A 335 115.83 22.77 4.09
C ALA A 335 116.40 22.80 5.52
N GLY A 336 115.57 23.07 6.54
CA GLY A 336 115.98 23.15 7.93
C GLY A 336 117.08 24.20 8.17
N SER A 337 117.64 24.23 9.38
CA SER A 337 118.70 25.18 9.76
C SER A 337 120.04 24.95 9.06
N THR A 338 120.16 23.90 8.25
CA THR A 338 121.40 23.50 7.58
C THR A 338 121.46 23.88 6.10
N GLY A 339 120.36 24.36 5.50
CA GLY A 339 120.38 25.02 4.18
C GLY A 339 120.77 24.16 2.97
N TRP A 340 120.80 22.82 3.11
CA TRP A 340 121.15 21.92 2.02
C TRP A 340 119.89 21.27 1.42
N LEU A 341 119.56 21.65 0.18
CA LEU A 341 118.62 20.95 -0.70
C LEU A 341 119.43 20.18 -1.74
N ALA A 342 119.35 18.85 -1.72
CA ALA A 342 119.96 18.01 -2.74
C ALA A 342 119.11 18.10 -4.03
N GLY A 343 119.50 18.98 -4.95
CA GLY A 343 118.91 19.04 -6.28
C GLY A 343 119.31 17.80 -7.09
N THR A 344 118.33 16.96 -7.44
CA THR A 344 118.51 15.92 -8.47
C THR A 344 118.51 16.58 -9.85
N ARG A 345 119.49 16.24 -10.67
CA ARG A 345 119.57 16.61 -12.09
C ARG A 345 118.42 16.03 -12.91
#